data_AF-A0A7W1UXT2-F1
#
_entry.id   AF-A0A7W1UXT2-F1
#
_cell.length_a   1.000
_cell.length_b   1.000
_cell.length_c   1.000
_cell.angle_alpha   90.00
_cell.angle_beta   90.00
_cell.angle_gamma   90.00
#
_symmetry.space_group_name_H-M   'P 1'
#
loop_
_entity.id
_entity.type
_entity.pdbx_description
1 polymer ?
#
loop_
_entity_poly.entity_id
_entity_poly.type
_entity_poly.pdbx_seq_one_letter_code
_entity_poly.pdbx_strand_id
1 'polypeptide(L)'
;MYADSSPVIIGGMILAPLISPIVSFSMGVVCYDVNMPKYSLKTIMNGTLASLAFAAAVSLIIPLQIITSEISARLSPTLLDLGIAVVSGIEAAYAHAKEGIAKSLAGVAIAVALVPPLVVAGIGIGWWNWEVFAGAFLLYLTNLSGIIMFAGLTFLILGFAPFKTARKGLFYSFFIIILVCIPLTFSFNRIKQEAKIIKSLEGIK
;
A
#
# COMPACT_ATOMS: atom_id res chain seq x y z
N MET A 1 -22.36 17.09 -8.10
CA MET A 1 -21.86 17.29 -6.72
C MET A 1 -21.62 15.97 -5.97
N TYR A 2 -21.24 14.87 -6.65
CA TYR A 2 -20.90 13.59 -6.00
C TYR A 2 -19.46 13.10 -6.30
N ALA A 3 -18.69 13.87 -7.08
CA ALA A 3 -17.36 13.50 -7.55
C ALA A 3 -16.27 13.60 -6.45
N ASP A 4 -16.49 14.41 -5.41
CA ASP A 4 -15.55 14.61 -4.29
C ASP A 4 -15.96 13.89 -2.99
N SER A 5 -16.76 12.83 -3.10
CA SER A 5 -17.27 12.15 -1.90
C SER A 5 -16.33 11.02 -1.48
N SER A 6 -15.45 11.32 -0.53
CA SER A 6 -14.69 10.29 0.22
C SER A 6 -15.55 9.09 0.65
N PRO A 7 -16.84 9.23 1.04
CA PRO A 7 -17.70 8.09 1.36
C PRO A 7 -17.93 7.09 0.22
N VAL A 8 -18.08 7.54 -1.03
CA VAL A 8 -18.27 6.63 -2.19
C VAL A 8 -16.98 5.91 -2.55
N ILE A 9 -15.87 6.65 -2.47
CA ILE A 9 -14.52 6.12 -2.65
C ILE A 9 -14.22 5.04 -1.60
N ILE A 10 -14.52 5.32 -0.33
CA ILE A 10 -14.35 4.36 0.78
C ILE A 10 -15.33 3.17 0.63
N GLY A 11 -16.56 3.41 0.17
CA GLY A 11 -17.55 2.35 -0.07
C GLY A 11 -17.12 1.32 -1.11
N GLY A 12 -16.46 1.75 -2.19
CA GLY A 12 -15.88 0.85 -3.20
C GLY A 12 -14.67 0.06 -2.70
N MET A 13 -13.92 0.61 -1.74
CA MET A 13 -12.72 -0.01 -1.16
C MET A 13 -13.04 -1.21 -0.27
N ILE A 14 -14.18 -1.22 0.42
CA ILE A 14 -14.60 -2.30 1.33
C ILE A 14 -14.82 -3.63 0.59
N LEU A 15 -15.14 -3.57 -0.71
CA LEU A 15 -15.37 -4.75 -1.55
C LEU A 15 -14.07 -5.41 -2.05
N ALA A 16 -12.89 -4.81 -1.82
CA ALA A 16 -11.63 -5.34 -2.32
C ALA A 16 -11.14 -6.55 -1.49
N PRO A 17 -11.07 -7.77 -2.06
CA PRO A 17 -10.75 -9.01 -1.34
C PRO A 17 -9.23 -9.19 -1.09
N LEU A 18 -8.46 -8.10 -1.01
CA LEU A 18 -6.99 -8.14 -0.86
C LEU A 18 -6.52 -8.38 0.58
N ILE A 19 -7.41 -8.19 1.56
CA ILE A 19 -7.07 -8.25 2.99
C ILE A 19 -6.63 -9.67 3.39
N SER A 20 -7.39 -10.69 3.00
CA SER A 20 -7.10 -12.08 3.36
C SER A 20 -5.74 -12.54 2.80
N PRO A 21 -5.38 -12.29 1.53
CA PRO A 21 -4.03 -12.54 1.03
C PRO A 21 -2.93 -11.82 1.82
N ILE A 22 -3.10 -10.55 2.17
CA ILE A 22 -2.07 -9.78 2.90
C ILE A 22 -1.83 -10.36 4.29
N VAL A 23 -2.91 -10.66 5.02
CA VAL A 23 -2.82 -11.26 6.35
C VAL A 23 -2.24 -12.67 6.29
N SER A 24 -2.66 -13.50 5.33
CA SER A 24 -2.12 -14.84 5.10
C SER A 24 -0.65 -14.82 4.71
N PHE A 25 -0.21 -13.81 3.94
CA PHE A 25 1.20 -13.62 3.62
C PHE A 25 2.01 -13.37 4.90
N SER A 26 1.56 -12.40 5.70
CA SER A 26 2.22 -12.01 6.95
C SER A 26 2.31 -13.17 7.95
N MET A 27 1.20 -13.89 8.14
CA MET A 27 1.13 -15.07 9.00
C MET A 27 2.05 -16.20 8.49
N GLY A 28 2.01 -16.49 7.19
CA GLY A 28 2.85 -17.52 6.57
C GLY A 28 4.35 -17.24 6.74
N VAL A 29 4.77 -15.97 6.63
CA VAL A 29 6.17 -15.59 6.85
C VAL A 29 6.57 -15.79 8.31
N VAL A 30 5.71 -15.43 9.27
CA VAL A 30 5.99 -15.56 10.70
C VAL A 30 5.99 -17.02 11.15
N CYS A 31 5.07 -17.83 10.63
CA CYS A 31 4.96 -19.26 10.93
C CYS A 31 5.95 -20.13 10.14
N TYR A 32 6.75 -19.54 9.24
CA TYR A 32 7.70 -20.25 8.36
C TYR A 32 7.04 -21.32 7.48
N ASP A 33 5.78 -21.10 7.10
CA ASP A 33 5.11 -21.89 6.07
C ASP A 33 5.49 -21.29 4.71
N VAL A 34 6.26 -21.99 3.89
CA VAL A 34 6.71 -21.47 2.58
C VAL A 34 5.62 -21.44 1.51
N ASN A 35 4.53 -22.20 1.71
CA ASN A 35 3.43 -22.27 0.75
C ASN A 35 2.47 -21.10 0.92
N MET A 36 2.14 -20.71 2.16
CA MET A 36 1.20 -19.62 2.44
C MET A 36 1.62 -18.26 1.81
N PRO A 37 2.86 -17.77 1.99
CA PRO A 37 3.35 -16.54 1.36
C PRO A 37 3.38 -16.66 -0.16
N LYS A 38 3.70 -17.83 -0.71
CA LYS A 38 3.76 -18.03 -2.16
C LYS A 38 2.40 -17.88 -2.82
N TYR A 39 1.36 -18.50 -2.26
CA TYR A 39 -0.01 -18.35 -2.77
C TYR A 39 -0.53 -16.94 -2.55
N SER A 40 -0.28 -16.39 -1.37
CA SER A 40 -0.72 -15.04 -1.02
C SER A 40 -0.09 -13.97 -1.92
N LEU A 41 1.21 -14.09 -2.21
CA LEU A 41 1.93 -13.20 -3.11
C LEU A 41 1.38 -13.25 -4.53
N LYS A 42 1.06 -14.45 -5.05
CA LYS A 42 0.39 -14.59 -6.35
C LYS A 42 -0.95 -13.86 -6.38
N THR A 43 -1.76 -14.00 -5.34
CA THR A 43 -3.05 -13.31 -5.26
C THR A 43 -2.89 -11.79 -5.17
N ILE A 44 -1.97 -11.30 -4.35
CA ILE A 44 -1.66 -9.86 -4.24
C ILE A 44 -1.20 -9.33 -5.60
N MET A 45 -0.31 -10.04 -6.28
CA MET A 45 0.22 -9.63 -7.58
C MET A 45 -0.87 -9.62 -8.67
N ASN A 46 -1.71 -10.65 -8.74
CA ASN A 46 -2.83 -10.69 -9.68
C ASN A 46 -3.82 -9.55 -9.42
N GLY A 47 -4.15 -9.27 -8.15
CA GLY A 47 -5.04 -8.16 -7.79
C GLY A 47 -4.42 -6.79 -8.09
N THR A 48 -3.12 -6.64 -7.87
CA THR A 48 -2.35 -5.42 -8.23
C THR A 48 -2.40 -5.19 -9.74
N LEU A 49 -2.08 -6.21 -10.53
CA LEU A 49 -2.06 -6.13 -11.99
C LEU A 49 -3.45 -5.86 -12.57
N ALA A 50 -4.48 -6.56 -12.06
CA ALA A 50 -5.86 -6.32 -12.50
C ALA A 50 -6.32 -4.89 -12.20
N SER A 51 -6.01 -4.38 -11.01
CA SER A 51 -6.36 -3.00 -10.62
C SER A 51 -5.62 -1.96 -11.43
N LEU A 52 -4.31 -2.15 -11.66
CA LEU A 52 -3.51 -1.27 -12.52
C LEU A 52 -4.04 -1.26 -13.96
N ALA A 53 -4.29 -2.45 -14.54
CA ALA A 53 -4.79 -2.57 -15.90
C ALA A 53 -6.17 -1.91 -16.05
N PHE A 54 -7.06 -2.11 -15.07
CA PHE A 54 -8.38 -1.48 -15.08
C PHE A 54 -8.30 0.04 -14.98
N ALA A 55 -7.54 0.56 -14.01
CA ALA A 55 -7.36 2.00 -13.85
C ALA A 55 -6.68 2.66 -15.07
N ALA A 56 -5.68 1.99 -15.65
CA ALA A 56 -5.04 2.45 -16.89
C ALA A 56 -6.01 2.45 -18.07
N ALA A 57 -6.80 1.39 -18.26
CA ALA A 57 -7.81 1.32 -19.32
C ALA A 57 -8.87 2.41 -19.18
N VAL A 58 -9.39 2.63 -17.97
CA VAL A 58 -10.36 3.70 -17.69
C VAL A 58 -9.74 5.07 -17.96
N SER A 59 -8.48 5.30 -17.55
CA SER A 59 -7.76 6.55 -17.80
C SER A 59 -7.49 6.82 -19.27
N LEU A 60 -7.39 5.79 -20.12
CA LEU A 60 -7.25 5.93 -21.56
C LEU A 60 -8.59 6.30 -22.22
N ILE A 61 -9.70 5.79 -21.70
CA ILE A 61 -11.06 6.07 -22.20
C ILE A 61 -11.54 7.46 -21.74
N ILE A 62 -11.16 7.89 -20.54
CA ILE A 62 -11.54 9.18 -19.94
C ILE A 62 -10.29 10.07 -19.84
N PRO A 63 -10.00 10.89 -20.87
CA PRO A 63 -8.77 11.69 -20.93
C PRO A 63 -8.90 12.99 -20.10
N LEU A 64 -9.08 12.86 -18.79
CA LEU A 64 -8.98 13.97 -17.85
C LEU A 64 -7.56 14.04 -17.30
N GLN A 65 -6.64 14.70 -18.01
CA GLN A 65 -5.24 14.85 -17.61
C GLN A 65 -5.04 16.04 -16.64
N ILE A 66 -5.80 16.05 -15.54
CA ILE A 66 -5.70 17.09 -14.52
C ILE A 66 -5.22 16.44 -13.23
N ILE A 67 -4.05 16.87 -12.76
CA ILE A 67 -3.58 16.48 -11.42
C ILE A 67 -4.46 17.21 -10.40
N THR A 68 -5.39 16.49 -9.80
CA THR A 68 -6.22 17.04 -8.72
C THR A 68 -5.46 17.04 -7.38
N SER A 69 -5.97 17.75 -6.38
CA SER A 69 -5.42 17.77 -5.02
C SER A 69 -5.31 16.37 -4.40
N GLU A 70 -6.24 15.49 -4.72
CA GLU A 70 -6.31 14.12 -4.22
C GLU A 70 -5.22 13.25 -4.85
N ILE A 71 -4.94 13.46 -6.14
CA ILE A 71 -3.83 12.78 -6.83
C ILE A 71 -2.49 13.28 -6.28
N SER A 72 -2.33 14.59 -6.15
CA SER A 72 -1.09 15.20 -5.63
C SER A 72 -0.78 14.73 -4.20
N ALA A 73 -1.79 14.61 -3.33
CA ALA A 73 -1.64 14.10 -1.97
C ALA A 73 -1.14 12.64 -1.91
N ARG A 74 -1.32 11.84 -2.97
CA ARG A 74 -0.83 10.44 -3.05
C ARG A 74 0.54 10.31 -3.71
N LEU A 75 1.10 11.39 -4.23
CA LEU A 75 2.44 11.43 -4.85
C LEU A 75 3.55 11.81 -3.86
N SER A 76 3.19 12.31 -2.67
CA SER A 76 4.14 12.71 -1.63
C SER A 76 3.99 11.81 -0.40
N PRO A 77 4.72 10.68 -0.33
CA PRO A 77 4.70 9.81 0.84
C PRO A 77 5.08 10.58 2.10
N THR A 78 4.29 10.45 3.16
CA THR A 78 4.54 11.11 4.44
C THR A 78 4.80 10.10 5.57
N LEU A 79 5.35 10.56 6.68
CA LEU A 79 5.48 9.75 7.89
C LEU A 79 4.11 9.34 8.47
N LEU A 80 3.05 10.09 8.16
CA LEU A 80 1.70 9.77 8.58
C LEU A 80 1.18 8.52 7.86
N ASP A 81 1.50 8.34 6.58
CA ASP A 81 1.14 7.14 5.81
C ASP A 81 1.79 5.88 6.40
N LEU A 82 3.06 6.00 6.85
CA LEU A 82 3.73 4.94 7.57
C LEU A 82 3.03 4.62 8.91
N GLY A 83 2.60 5.65 9.64
CA GLY A 83 1.80 5.49 10.85
C GLY A 83 0.47 4.75 10.60
N ILE A 84 -0.22 5.08 9.52
CA ILE A 84 -1.46 4.39 9.10
C ILE A 84 -1.16 2.92 8.76
N ALA A 85 -0.06 2.64 8.05
CA ALA A 85 0.35 1.28 7.73
C ALA A 85 0.68 0.45 8.98
N VAL A 86 1.33 1.06 9.98
CA VAL A 86 1.61 0.43 11.30
C VAL A 86 0.31 0.04 11.99
N VAL A 87 -0.61 1.00 12.15
CA VAL A 87 -1.89 0.78 12.83
C VAL A 87 -2.71 -0.26 12.09
N SER A 88 -2.79 -0.17 10.76
CA SER A 88 -3.52 -1.12 9.91
C SER A 88 -2.95 -2.54 10.02
N GLY A 89 -1.62 -2.70 10.09
CA GLY A 89 -0.99 -4.00 10.29
C GLY A 89 -1.34 -4.62 11.64
N ILE A 90 -1.28 -3.84 12.72
CA ILE A 90 -1.65 -4.29 14.07
C ILE A 90 -3.13 -4.69 14.10
N GLU A 91 -4.00 -3.83 13.57
CA GLU A 91 -5.44 -4.05 13.51
C GLU A 91 -5.77 -5.33 12.73
N ALA A 92 -5.14 -5.54 11.57
CA ALA A 92 -5.32 -6.71 10.73
C ALA A 92 -5.00 -8.01 11.48
N ALA A 93 -3.86 -8.05 12.17
CA ALA A 93 -3.47 -9.23 12.93
C ALA A 93 -4.40 -9.47 14.12
N TYR A 94 -4.77 -8.41 14.85
CA TYR A 94 -5.63 -8.53 16.03
C TYR A 94 -7.07 -8.96 15.66
N ALA A 95 -7.62 -8.40 14.58
CA ALA A 95 -8.95 -8.75 14.07
C ALA A 95 -9.03 -10.18 13.52
N HIS A 96 -7.92 -10.70 12.98
CA HIS A 96 -7.85 -12.10 12.52
C HIS A 96 -7.52 -13.10 13.64
N ALA A 97 -6.82 -12.67 14.69
CA ALA A 97 -6.44 -13.52 15.81
C ALA A 97 -7.55 -13.75 16.84
N LYS A 98 -8.49 -12.80 17.00
CA LYS A 98 -9.52 -12.87 18.04
C LYS A 98 -10.92 -13.02 17.44
N GLU A 99 -11.62 -14.09 17.82
CA GLU A 99 -13.03 -14.27 17.50
C GLU A 99 -13.88 -13.18 18.20
N GLY A 100 -14.72 -12.49 17.45
CA GLY A 100 -15.60 -11.41 17.95
C GLY A 100 -15.17 -9.98 17.59
N ILE A 101 -14.03 -9.78 16.91
CA ILE A 101 -13.65 -8.46 16.36
C ILE A 101 -14.16 -8.35 14.92
N ALA A 102 -14.67 -7.16 14.57
CA ALA A 102 -15.17 -6.88 13.23
C ALA A 102 -14.02 -6.87 12.22
N LYS A 103 -13.80 -8.00 11.53
CA LYS A 103 -12.84 -8.15 10.42
C LYS A 103 -13.07 -7.13 9.30
N SER A 104 -14.29 -6.59 9.21
CA SER A 104 -14.67 -5.51 8.30
C SER A 104 -13.94 -4.18 8.59
N LEU A 105 -13.70 -3.83 9.86
CA LEU A 105 -13.04 -2.56 10.23
C LEU A 105 -11.57 -2.55 9.78
N ALA A 106 -10.86 -3.64 10.08
CA ALA A 106 -9.48 -3.85 9.62
C ALA A 106 -9.40 -3.85 8.09
N GLY A 107 -10.44 -4.39 7.44
CA GLY A 107 -10.56 -4.39 6.00
C GLY A 107 -10.65 -2.99 5.40
N VAL A 108 -11.43 -2.11 6.02
CA VAL A 108 -11.59 -0.72 5.58
C VAL A 108 -10.26 0.03 5.67
N ALA A 109 -9.53 -0.07 6.79
CA ALA A 109 -8.27 0.62 6.99
C ALA A 109 -7.21 0.24 5.94
N ILE A 110 -7.05 -1.05 5.67
CA ILE A 110 -6.13 -1.57 4.65
C ILE A 110 -6.53 -1.10 3.26
N ALA A 111 -7.82 -1.18 2.93
CA ALA A 111 -8.30 -0.81 1.61
C ALA A 111 -8.13 0.70 1.35
N VAL A 112 -8.38 1.54 2.35
CA VAL A 112 -8.15 3.00 2.29
C VAL A 112 -6.65 3.34 2.15
N ALA A 113 -5.77 2.55 2.75
CA ALA A 113 -4.32 2.75 2.65
C ALA A 113 -3.72 2.31 1.30
N LEU A 114 -4.29 1.28 0.66
CA LEU A 114 -3.70 0.63 -0.52
C LEU A 114 -4.40 0.94 -1.85
N VAL A 115 -5.73 1.00 -1.88
CA VAL A 115 -6.48 1.16 -3.12
C VAL A 115 -6.24 2.52 -3.78
N PRO A 116 -6.30 3.68 -3.08
CA PRO A 116 -6.07 4.97 -3.72
C PRO A 116 -4.70 5.10 -4.43
N PRO A 117 -3.54 4.82 -3.78
CA PRO A 117 -2.25 4.94 -4.45
C PRO A 117 -2.10 3.95 -5.62
N LEU A 118 -2.72 2.77 -5.53
CA LEU A 118 -2.72 1.80 -6.62
C LEU A 118 -3.53 2.28 -7.84
N VAL A 119 -4.69 2.90 -7.61
CA VAL A 119 -5.50 3.49 -8.69
C VAL A 119 -4.78 4.68 -9.32
N VAL A 120 -4.19 5.57 -8.52
CA VAL A 120 -3.39 6.71 -9.04
C VAL A 120 -2.19 6.21 -9.84
N ALA A 121 -1.53 5.14 -9.40
CA ALA A 121 -0.47 4.51 -10.18
C ALA A 121 -0.98 4.02 -11.55
N GLY A 122 -2.14 3.36 -11.59
CA GLY A 122 -2.77 2.92 -12.84
C GLY A 122 -3.15 4.08 -13.76
N ILE A 123 -3.64 5.19 -13.20
CA ILE A 123 -3.89 6.44 -13.95
C ILE A 123 -2.57 6.97 -14.55
N GLY A 124 -1.48 6.97 -13.79
CA GLY A 124 -0.15 7.33 -14.29
C GLY A 124 0.30 6.52 -15.50
N ILE A 125 0.00 5.21 -15.52
CA ILE A 125 0.22 4.33 -16.68
C ILE A 125 -0.64 4.79 -17.87
N GLY A 126 -1.93 5.05 -17.64
CA GLY A 126 -2.86 5.52 -18.68
C GLY A 126 -2.49 6.87 -19.28
N TRP A 127 -1.88 7.77 -18.49
CA TRP A 127 -1.37 9.07 -18.95
C TRP A 127 0.02 9.03 -19.56
N TRP A 128 0.68 7.86 -19.56
CA TRP A 128 2.10 7.75 -19.92
C TRP A 128 3.03 8.61 -19.05
N ASN A 129 2.58 8.96 -17.84
CA ASN A 129 3.31 9.79 -16.88
C ASN A 129 4.03 8.89 -15.86
N TRP A 130 5.31 8.67 -16.11
CA TRP A 130 6.14 7.81 -15.27
C TRP A 130 6.36 8.35 -13.85
N GLU A 131 6.33 9.67 -13.68
CA GLU A 131 6.49 10.32 -12.37
C GLU A 131 5.29 10.03 -11.47
N VAL A 132 4.08 10.20 -12.01
CA VAL A 132 2.81 9.89 -11.32
C VAL A 132 2.73 8.40 -10.98
N PHE A 133 3.06 7.53 -11.93
CA PHE A 133 3.09 6.09 -11.70
C PHE A 133 4.09 5.73 -10.59
N ALA A 134 5.34 6.17 -10.71
CA ALA A 134 6.41 5.79 -9.78
C ALA A 134 6.11 6.29 -8.36
N GLY A 135 5.69 7.54 -8.19
CA GLY A 135 5.38 8.11 -6.87
C GLY A 135 4.23 7.39 -6.17
N ALA A 136 3.12 7.18 -6.86
CA ALA A 136 1.94 6.54 -6.27
C ALA A 136 2.16 5.02 -6.04
N PHE A 137 2.82 4.34 -6.98
CA PHE A 137 3.13 2.92 -6.82
C PHE A 137 4.10 2.67 -5.67
N LEU A 138 5.02 3.59 -5.45
CA LEU A 138 5.95 3.54 -4.33
C LEU A 138 5.24 3.73 -2.99
N LEU A 139 4.28 4.66 -2.89
CA LEU A 139 3.42 4.80 -1.71
C LEU A 139 2.63 3.51 -1.44
N TYR A 140 2.05 2.90 -2.49
CA TYR A 140 1.38 1.60 -2.41
C TYR A 140 2.31 0.51 -1.82
N LEU A 141 3.53 0.38 -2.36
CA LEU A 141 4.51 -0.60 -1.90
C LEU A 141 4.94 -0.35 -0.44
N THR A 142 5.08 0.92 -0.05
CA THR A 142 5.40 1.31 1.34
C THR A 142 4.33 0.82 2.29
N ASN A 143 3.08 1.15 1.99
CA ASN A 143 1.93 0.81 2.83
C ASN A 143 1.74 -0.70 2.89
N LEU A 144 1.84 -1.40 1.76
CA LEU A 144 1.72 -2.86 1.71
C LEU A 144 2.79 -3.53 2.56
N SER A 145 4.05 -3.09 2.41
CA SER A 145 5.19 -3.64 3.16
C SER A 145 5.07 -3.37 4.66
N GLY A 146 4.66 -2.15 5.04
CA GLY A 146 4.39 -1.77 6.43
C GLY A 146 3.30 -2.64 7.06
N ILE A 147 2.16 -2.79 6.39
CA ILE A 147 1.05 -3.63 6.87
C ILE A 147 1.52 -5.06 7.09
N ILE A 148 2.24 -5.65 6.12
CA ILE A 148 2.78 -7.01 6.24
C ILE A 148 3.73 -7.14 7.44
N MET A 149 4.62 -6.16 7.64
CA MET A 149 5.58 -6.15 8.75
C MET A 149 4.90 -6.11 10.11
N PHE A 150 4.02 -5.15 10.30
CA PHE A 150 3.40 -4.88 11.59
C PHE A 150 2.32 -5.90 11.93
N ALA A 151 1.63 -6.45 10.92
CA ALA A 151 0.80 -7.64 11.12
C ALA A 151 1.64 -8.84 11.59
N GLY A 152 2.83 -9.02 11.01
CA GLY A 152 3.69 -10.14 11.34
C GLY A 152 4.27 -10.02 12.75
N LEU A 153 4.72 -8.83 13.10
CA LEU A 153 5.16 -8.51 14.46
C LEU A 153 4.03 -8.72 15.48
N THR A 154 2.81 -8.34 15.14
CA THR A 154 1.65 -8.52 16.01
C THR A 154 1.31 -10.01 16.17
N PHE A 155 1.32 -10.81 15.10
CA PHE A 155 1.14 -12.26 15.20
C PHE A 155 2.21 -12.94 16.07
N LEU A 156 3.46 -12.47 15.99
CA LEU A 156 4.54 -12.93 16.86
C LEU A 156 4.25 -12.62 18.34
N ILE A 157 3.85 -11.39 18.65
CA ILE A 157 3.52 -10.94 20.01
C ILE A 157 2.32 -11.73 20.56
N LEU A 158 1.34 -12.04 19.72
CA LEU A 158 0.17 -12.83 20.08
C LEU A 158 0.46 -14.33 20.24
N GLY A 159 1.69 -14.79 19.97
CA GLY A 159 2.11 -16.17 20.20
C GLY A 159 1.77 -17.16 19.08
N PHE A 160 1.40 -16.69 17.89
CA PHE A 160 1.09 -17.55 16.74
C PHE A 160 2.32 -18.25 16.13
N ALA A 161 3.54 -17.87 16.52
CA ALA A 161 4.76 -18.57 16.16
C ALA A 161 5.84 -18.46 17.27
N PRO A 162 6.67 -19.51 17.48
CA PRO A 162 7.79 -19.44 18.39
C PRO A 162 8.88 -18.50 17.86
N PHE A 163 9.37 -17.59 18.72
CA PHE A 163 10.39 -16.57 18.40
C PHE A 163 11.64 -17.12 17.69
N LYS A 164 12.05 -18.37 17.99
CA LYS A 164 13.20 -19.03 17.33
C LYS A 164 12.97 -19.32 15.84
N THR A 165 11.76 -19.71 15.46
CA THR A 165 11.40 -20.03 14.07
C THR A 165 11.05 -18.75 13.30
N ALA A 166 10.37 -17.81 13.97
CA ALA A 166 9.98 -16.54 13.40
C ALA A 166 11.16 -15.61 13.07
N ARG A 167 12.33 -15.76 13.74
CA ARG A 167 13.51 -14.90 13.50
C ARG A 167 13.94 -14.90 12.03
N LYS A 168 13.91 -16.04 11.34
CA LYS A 168 14.27 -16.12 9.91
C LYS A 168 13.20 -15.47 9.02
N GLY A 169 11.92 -15.74 9.29
CA GLY A 169 10.80 -15.15 8.58
C GLY A 169 10.75 -13.62 8.69
N LEU A 170 10.86 -13.09 9.93
CA LEU A 170 10.97 -11.65 10.17
C LEU A 170 12.20 -11.05 9.48
N PHE A 171 13.34 -11.74 9.45
CA PHE A 171 14.53 -11.25 8.76
C PHE A 171 14.28 -11.12 7.25
N TYR A 172 13.61 -12.09 6.60
CA TYR A 172 13.22 -11.99 5.19
C TYR A 172 12.20 -10.87 4.93
N SER A 173 11.16 -10.73 5.76
CA SER A 173 10.22 -9.60 5.67
C SER A 173 10.95 -8.27 5.82
N PHE A 174 11.83 -8.15 6.81
CA PHE A 174 12.64 -6.96 7.07
C PHE A 174 13.58 -6.64 5.90
N PHE A 175 14.17 -7.66 5.27
CA PHE A 175 15.02 -7.49 4.08
C PHE A 175 14.22 -7.02 2.86
N ILE A 176 13.02 -7.56 2.64
CA ILE A 176 12.09 -7.11 1.59
C ILE A 176 11.69 -5.65 1.83
N ILE A 177 11.37 -5.28 3.07
CA ILE A 177 11.02 -3.91 3.45
C ILE A 177 12.20 -2.97 3.21
N ILE A 178 13.42 -3.32 3.63
CA ILE A 178 14.62 -2.52 3.36
C ILE A 178 14.83 -2.35 1.86
N LEU A 179 14.68 -3.44 1.09
CA LEU A 179 14.85 -3.41 -0.35
C LEU A 179 13.82 -2.51 -1.04
N VAL A 180 12.60 -2.40 -0.50
CA VAL A 180 11.56 -1.46 -0.96
C VAL A 180 11.78 -0.03 -0.44
N CYS A 181 12.31 0.13 0.79
CA CYS A 181 12.63 1.42 1.42
C CYS A 181 13.79 2.16 0.74
N ILE A 182 14.73 1.44 0.11
CA ILE A 182 15.84 2.03 -0.65
C ILE A 182 15.32 2.87 -1.84
N PRO A 183 14.57 2.32 -2.82
CA PRO A 183 14.01 3.11 -3.92
C PRO A 183 13.03 4.18 -3.43
N LEU A 184 12.33 3.95 -2.31
CA LEU A 184 11.53 4.96 -1.60
C LEU A 184 12.32 6.21 -1.26
N THR A 185 13.49 6.03 -0.66
CA THR A 185 14.37 7.13 -0.25
C THR A 185 14.93 7.87 -1.46
N PHE A 186 15.31 7.15 -2.51
CA PHE A 186 15.80 7.75 -3.75
C PHE A 186 14.72 8.54 -4.50
N SER A 187 13.50 8.02 -4.58
CA SER A 187 12.37 8.70 -5.23
C SER A 187 11.90 9.92 -4.44
N PHE A 188 11.82 9.82 -3.11
CA PHE A 188 11.49 10.95 -2.23
C PHE A 188 12.49 12.10 -2.35
N ASN A 189 13.78 11.80 -2.51
CA ASN A 189 14.81 12.82 -2.71
C ASN A 189 14.74 13.48 -4.09
N ARG A 190 14.32 12.73 -5.12
CA ARG A 190 14.19 13.24 -6.49
C ARG A 190 12.98 14.16 -6.65
N ILE A 191 11.83 13.79 -6.06
CA ILE A 191 10.62 14.61 -6.03
C ILE A 191 10.84 15.91 -5.22
N LYS A 192 11.59 15.84 -4.11
CA LYS A 192 12.02 17.05 -3.38
C LYS A 192 12.92 17.96 -4.21
N GLN A 193 13.76 17.40 -5.08
CA GLN A 193 14.60 18.21 -5.97
C GLN A 193 13.76 18.89 -7.05
N GLU A 194 12.83 18.18 -7.70
CA GLU A 194 11.97 18.76 -8.74
C GLU A 194 11.02 19.83 -8.17
N ALA A 195 10.41 19.61 -7.00
CA ALA A 195 9.59 20.61 -6.32
C ALA A 195 10.41 21.84 -5.88
N LYS A 196 11.68 21.66 -5.50
CA LYS A 196 12.58 22.76 -5.12
C LYS A 196 13.09 23.53 -6.34
N ILE A 197 13.26 22.87 -7.48
CA ILE A 197 13.64 23.47 -8.75
C ILE A 197 12.48 24.32 -9.30
N ILE A 198 11.25 23.81 -9.30
CA ILE A 198 10.05 24.57 -9.71
C ILE A 198 9.85 25.77 -8.79
N LYS A 199 9.98 25.59 -7.47
CA LYS A 199 9.90 26.70 -6.50
C LYS A 199 11.03 27.73 -6.64
N SER A 200 12.20 27.33 -7.16
CA SER A 200 13.30 28.25 -7.49
C SER A 200 13.11 28.98 -8.82
N LEU A 201 12.35 28.39 -9.75
CA LEU A 201 12.00 28.97 -11.05
C LEU A 201 10.77 29.89 -10.96
N GLU A 202 9.81 29.57 -10.10
CA GLU A 202 8.69 30.45 -9.72
C GLU A 202 9.10 31.56 -8.73
N GLY A 203 10.39 31.62 -8.36
CA GLY A 203 11.01 32.69 -7.60
C GLY A 203 11.18 34.01 -8.38
N ILE A 204 10.13 34.48 -9.06
CA ILE A 204 9.93 35.92 -9.30
C ILE A 204 8.89 36.40 -8.29
N LYS A 205 9.43 36.86 -7.15
CA LYS A 205 8.82 37.56 -5.99
C LYS A 205 7.86 36.78 -5.10
#